data_AF-A0A448ZY08-F1
#
_entry.id   AF-A0A448ZY08-F1
#
_cell.length_a   1.000
_cell.length_b   1.000
_cell.length_c   1.000
_cell.angle_alpha   90.00
_cell.angle_beta   90.00
_cell.angle_gamma   90.00
#
_symmetry.space_group_name_H-M   'P 1'
#
loop_
_entity.id
_entity.type
_entity.pdbx_description
1 polymer ?
#
loop_
_entity_poly.entity_id
_entity_poly.type
_entity_poly.pdbx_seq_one_letter_code
_entity_poly.pdbx_strand_id
1 'polypeptide(L)'
;MKDHNKKQPIKNLGDIIRKNTISKKDFISRISQYKNVKYFEMVFKKEKENLYFCAVCNVEDFKEDMPKKPFDPDQFAKDLILNVKVMIQNEIFPILEKIENRLDKIEARLDKVEARLDKVEARLDKVEKDITEIKKDVAMLKSFHIKDIEEYNKNMANN
;
A
#
# COMPACT_ATOMS: atom_id res chain seq x y z
N MET A 1 -17.82 44.43 12.71
CA MET A 1 -17.22 43.76 11.53
C MET A 1 -17.77 42.35 11.48
N LYS A 2 -18.36 41.93 10.35
CA LYS A 2 -19.09 40.66 10.23
C LYS A 2 -18.13 39.49 9.98
N ASP A 3 -18.28 38.43 10.75
CA ASP A 3 -17.61 37.14 10.57
C ASP A 3 -17.98 36.53 9.20
N HIS A 4 -17.08 36.70 8.23
CA HIS A 4 -17.15 36.05 6.93
C HIS A 4 -16.23 34.84 6.89
N ASN A 5 -16.57 33.78 7.63
CA ASN A 5 -15.90 32.49 7.45
C ASN A 5 -16.81 31.28 7.66
N LYS A 6 -18.05 31.35 7.17
CA LYS A 6 -18.82 30.13 6.88
C LYS A 6 -18.36 29.60 5.53
N LYS A 7 -17.33 28.74 5.54
CA LYS A 7 -16.99 27.89 4.38
C LYS A 7 -18.27 27.16 3.95
N GLN A 8 -18.70 27.39 2.71
CA GLN A 8 -19.81 26.64 2.14
C GLN A 8 -19.47 25.15 2.15
N PRO A 9 -20.44 24.26 2.39
CA PRO A 9 -20.20 22.82 2.43
C PRO A 9 -19.60 22.37 1.08
N ILE A 10 -18.48 21.67 1.17
CA ILE A 10 -17.73 21.12 0.05
C ILE A 10 -18.64 20.12 -0.66
N LYS A 11 -18.96 20.38 -1.93
CA LYS A 11 -19.67 19.41 -2.76
C LYS A 11 -18.73 18.22 -3.01
N ASN A 12 -19.02 17.08 -2.40
CA ASN A 12 -18.28 15.84 -2.64
C ASN A 12 -18.54 15.37 -4.09
N LEU A 13 -17.76 14.42 -4.61
CA LEU A 13 -17.91 13.93 -6.00
C LEU A 13 -19.34 13.42 -6.27
N GLY A 14 -20.02 12.91 -5.22
CA GLY A 14 -21.43 12.52 -5.24
C GLY A 14 -22.42 13.68 -5.34
N ASP A 15 -22.07 14.88 -4.90
CA ASP A 15 -22.88 16.10 -5.01
C ASP A 15 -22.78 16.75 -6.42
N ILE A 16 -21.70 16.42 -7.16
CA ILE A 16 -21.48 16.86 -8.55
C ILE A 16 -22.14 15.87 -9.53
N ILE A 17 -22.06 14.58 -9.24
CA ILE A 17 -22.78 13.54 -9.98
C ILE A 17 -24.23 13.56 -9.52
N ARG A 18 -25.12 14.21 -10.27
CA ARG A 18 -26.57 14.12 -10.02
C ARG A 18 -27.03 12.68 -10.23
N LYS A 19 -27.15 11.92 -9.14
CA LYS A 19 -27.76 10.59 -9.15
C LYS A 19 -29.28 10.75 -9.26
N ASN A 20 -29.77 10.80 -10.48
CA ASN A 20 -31.20 10.73 -10.77
C ASN A 20 -31.54 9.29 -11.14
N THR A 21 -32.33 8.63 -10.30
CA THR A 21 -32.90 7.33 -10.66
C THR A 21 -34.06 7.57 -11.61
N ILE A 22 -33.98 6.99 -12.80
CA ILE A 22 -35.03 7.05 -13.83
C ILE A 22 -35.32 5.62 -14.30
N SER A 23 -36.56 5.34 -14.69
CA SER A 23 -36.88 4.02 -15.24
C SER A 23 -36.20 3.81 -16.59
N LYS A 24 -35.90 2.56 -16.96
CA LYS A 24 -35.35 2.23 -18.29
C LYS A 24 -36.22 2.77 -19.43
N LYS A 25 -37.55 2.72 -19.26
CA LYS A 25 -38.51 3.24 -20.24
C LYS A 25 -38.40 4.75 -20.41
N ASP A 26 -38.36 5.49 -19.28
CA ASP A 26 -38.28 6.95 -19.31
C ASP A 26 -36.90 7.43 -19.77
N PHE A 27 -35.84 6.70 -19.45
CA PHE A 27 -34.50 6.93 -20.00
C PHE A 27 -34.52 6.79 -21.53
N ILE A 28 -34.98 5.65 -22.06
CA ILE A 28 -35.03 5.41 -23.51
C ILE A 28 -35.89 6.48 -24.20
N SER A 29 -37.06 6.81 -23.66
CA SER A 29 -37.92 7.87 -24.21
C SER A 29 -37.25 9.24 -24.26
N ARG A 30 -36.35 9.53 -23.32
CA ARG A 30 -35.63 10.80 -23.25
C ARG A 30 -34.39 10.82 -24.15
N ILE A 31 -33.78 9.67 -24.43
CA ILE A 31 -32.64 9.57 -25.35
C ILE A 31 -33.11 9.46 -26.81
N SER A 32 -34.27 8.86 -27.07
CA SER A 32 -34.82 8.69 -28.43
C SER A 32 -35.17 9.99 -29.14
N GLN A 33 -35.28 11.10 -28.41
CA GLN A 33 -35.51 12.43 -29.00
C GLN A 33 -34.27 12.98 -29.74
N TYR A 34 -33.09 12.40 -29.51
CA TYR A 34 -31.85 12.83 -30.14
C TYR A 34 -31.46 11.88 -31.27
N LYS A 35 -31.14 12.43 -32.45
CA LYS A 35 -30.91 11.65 -33.68
C LYS A 35 -29.65 10.78 -33.63
N ASN A 36 -28.62 11.17 -32.89
CA ASN A 36 -27.27 10.57 -32.96
C ASN A 36 -26.69 10.17 -31.60
N VAL A 37 -27.53 9.75 -30.64
CA VAL A 37 -27.04 9.32 -29.33
C VAL A 37 -26.89 7.79 -29.29
N LYS A 38 -25.67 7.33 -29.02
CA LYS A 38 -25.41 5.91 -28.72
C LYS A 38 -25.45 5.72 -27.22
N TYR A 39 -26.09 4.67 -26.73
CA TYR A 39 -26.04 4.34 -25.31
C TYR A 39 -25.56 2.91 -25.08
N PHE A 40 -24.94 2.69 -23.93
CA PHE A 40 -24.43 1.41 -23.48
C PHE A 40 -25.07 1.05 -22.15
N GLU A 41 -25.61 -0.16 -22.07
CA GLU A 41 -26.12 -0.75 -20.84
C GLU A 41 -24.95 -1.38 -20.08
N MET A 42 -24.75 -0.95 -18.84
CA MET A 42 -23.65 -1.39 -17.98
C MET A 42 -24.22 -2.12 -16.77
N VAL A 43 -23.78 -3.36 -16.56
CA VAL A 43 -24.10 -4.16 -15.38
C VAL A 43 -22.82 -4.36 -14.58
N PHE A 44 -22.75 -3.79 -13.38
CA PHE A 44 -21.58 -3.96 -12.51
C PHE A 44 -21.69 -5.27 -11.73
N LYS A 45 -20.62 -6.07 -11.71
CA LYS A 45 -20.58 -7.39 -11.04
C LYS A 45 -20.96 -7.34 -9.55
N LYS A 46 -20.73 -6.21 -8.86
CA LYS A 46 -21.00 -6.02 -7.43
C LYS A 46 -22.38 -5.40 -7.12
N GLU A 47 -23.08 -4.84 -8.10
CA GLU A 47 -24.38 -4.19 -7.92
C GLU A 47 -25.36 -4.68 -8.99
N LYS A 48 -25.88 -5.90 -8.80
CA LYS A 48 -26.76 -6.54 -9.78
C LYS A 48 -28.16 -5.90 -9.88
N GLU A 49 -28.56 -5.14 -8.87
CA GLU A 49 -29.89 -4.50 -8.79
C GLU A 49 -29.94 -3.14 -9.51
N ASN A 50 -28.79 -2.52 -9.76
CA ASN A 50 -28.70 -1.20 -10.38
C ASN A 50 -28.28 -1.33 -11.85
N LEU A 51 -29.13 -0.81 -12.73
CA LEU A 51 -28.85 -0.76 -14.17
C LEU A 51 -28.32 0.63 -14.54
N TYR A 52 -27.08 0.67 -15.04
CA TYR A 52 -26.43 1.92 -15.40
C TYR A 52 -26.43 2.10 -16.91
N PHE A 53 -26.73 3.31 -17.37
CA PHE A 53 -26.67 3.66 -18.79
C PHE A 53 -25.65 4.77 -19.02
N CYS A 54 -24.75 4.55 -19.97
CA CYS A 54 -23.86 5.59 -20.46
C CYS A 54 -24.33 6.01 -21.86
N ALA A 55 -24.66 7.28 -22.04
CA ALA A 55 -25.02 7.82 -23.35
C ALA A 55 -23.85 8.67 -23.88
N VAL A 56 -23.33 8.29 -25.04
CA VAL A 56 -22.30 9.02 -25.78
C VAL A 56 -22.98 9.74 -26.93
N CYS A 57 -22.73 11.04 -27.00
CA CYS A 57 -23.39 11.95 -27.91
C CYS A 57 -22.37 12.93 -28.48
N ASN A 58 -22.57 13.36 -29.73
CA ASN A 58 -21.74 14.39 -30.31
C ASN A 58 -22.25 15.75 -29.82
N VAL A 59 -21.33 16.66 -29.48
CA VAL A 59 -21.63 17.99 -28.93
C VAL A 59 -22.49 18.81 -29.91
N GLU A 60 -22.39 18.52 -31.20
CA GLU A 60 -23.17 19.19 -32.25
C GLU A 60 -24.67 18.85 -32.21
N ASP A 61 -25.05 17.68 -31.70
CA ASP A 61 -26.46 17.23 -31.65
C ASP A 61 -27.27 17.92 -30.54
N PHE A 62 -26.61 18.66 -29.63
CA PHE A 62 -27.26 19.42 -28.57
C PHE A 62 -27.62 20.86 -28.97
N LYS A 63 -27.25 21.30 -30.18
CA LYS A 63 -27.35 22.71 -30.58
C LYS A 63 -28.78 23.18 -30.89
N GLU A 64 -29.72 22.29 -31.20
CA GLU A 64 -31.05 22.71 -31.68
C GLU A 64 -32.16 22.75 -30.61
N ASP A 65 -32.05 22.09 -29.45
CA ASP A 65 -33.23 21.92 -28.55
C ASP A 65 -32.98 22.15 -27.03
N MET A 66 -32.11 23.08 -26.63
CA MET A 66 -32.05 23.47 -25.19
C MET A 66 -31.76 24.96 -24.94
N PRO A 67 -32.60 25.68 -24.16
CA PRO A 67 -32.27 27.02 -23.66
C PRO A 67 -31.32 26.97 -22.45
N LYS A 68 -30.26 26.14 -22.50
CA LYS A 68 -29.19 26.12 -21.52
C LYS A 68 -27.85 26.07 -22.26
N LYS A 69 -26.96 26.98 -21.85
CA LYS A 69 -25.61 27.24 -22.39
C LYS A 69 -24.97 25.96 -22.97
N PRO A 70 -24.46 25.96 -24.22
CA PRO A 70 -23.93 24.77 -24.87
C PRO A 70 -22.81 24.15 -24.01
N PHE A 71 -22.74 22.81 -24.02
CA PHE A 71 -21.69 22.05 -23.34
C PHE A 71 -20.31 22.55 -23.78
N ASP A 72 -19.43 22.86 -22.82
CA ASP A 72 -18.08 23.34 -23.03
C ASP A 72 -17.08 22.22 -22.64
N PRO A 73 -16.53 21.50 -23.63
CA PRO A 73 -15.61 20.38 -23.38
C PRO A 73 -14.32 20.82 -22.68
N ASP A 74 -13.84 22.03 -22.95
CA ASP A 74 -12.60 22.54 -22.39
C ASP A 74 -12.79 22.89 -20.92
N GLN A 75 -13.93 23.49 -20.58
CA GLN A 75 -14.27 23.76 -19.19
C GLN A 75 -14.48 22.46 -18.41
N PHE A 76 -15.14 21.47 -19.01
CA PHE A 76 -15.28 20.14 -18.39
C PHE A 76 -13.93 19.46 -18.13
N ALA A 77 -13.01 19.50 -19.11
CA ALA A 77 -11.67 18.96 -18.94
C ALA A 77 -10.89 19.68 -17.83
N LYS A 78 -10.97 21.01 -17.76
CA LYS A 78 -10.36 21.81 -16.69
C LYS A 78 -10.90 21.43 -15.31
N ASP A 79 -12.22 21.29 -15.18
CA ASP A 79 -12.86 20.92 -13.92
C ASP A 79 -12.46 19.50 -13.51
N LEU A 80 -12.39 18.57 -14.46
CA LEU A 80 -11.95 17.21 -14.20
C LEU A 80 -10.49 17.16 -13.72
N ILE A 81 -9.58 17.86 -14.42
CA ILE A 81 -8.17 17.93 -14.04
C ILE A 81 -8.01 18.58 -12.67
N LEU A 82 -8.77 19.65 -12.39
CA LEU A 82 -8.73 20.31 -11.09
C LEU A 82 -9.17 19.37 -9.97
N ASN A 83 -10.25 18.62 -10.18
CA ASN A 83 -10.75 17.66 -9.20
C ASN A 83 -9.74 16.53 -8.94
N VAL A 84 -9.11 15.99 -10.00
CA VAL A 84 -8.06 14.97 -9.87
C VAL A 84 -6.84 15.54 -9.13
N LYS A 85 -6.42 16.77 -9.44
CA LYS A 85 -5.33 17.45 -8.73
C LYS A 85 -5.64 17.57 -7.24
N VAL A 86 -6.84 18.03 -6.89
CA VAL A 86 -7.29 18.18 -5.50
C VAL A 86 -7.34 16.84 -4.77
N MET A 87 -7.83 15.78 -5.43
CA MET A 87 -7.84 14.42 -4.88
C MET A 87 -6.42 13.93 -4.57
N ILE A 88 -5.48 14.09 -5.52
CA ILE A 88 -4.08 13.68 -5.32
C ILE A 88 -3.48 14.43 -4.13
N GLN A 89 -3.69 15.75 -4.05
CA GLN A 89 -3.10 16.58 -3.01
C GLN A 89 -3.66 16.30 -1.61
N ASN A 90 -4.96 16.05 -1.50
CA ASN A 90 -5.62 15.93 -0.19
C ASN A 90 -5.73 14.49 0.32
N GLU A 91 -5.73 13.50 -0.58
CA GLU A 91 -5.91 12.10 -0.20
C GLU A 91 -4.64 11.28 -0.43
N ILE A 92 -4.01 11.39 -1.61
CA ILE A 92 -2.90 10.52 -1.99
C ILE A 92 -1.58 10.96 -1.34
N PHE A 93 -1.21 12.25 -1.44
CA PHE A 93 0.05 12.75 -0.86
C PHE A 93 0.17 12.51 0.64
N PRO A 94 -0.84 12.77 1.48
CA PRO A 94 -0.73 12.50 2.92
C PRO A 94 -0.58 11.01 3.25
N ILE A 95 -1.08 10.11 2.38
CA ILE A 95 -0.86 8.67 2.54
C ILE A 95 0.60 8.32 2.23
N LEU A 96 1.17 8.90 1.16
CA LEU A 96 2.57 8.69 0.81
C LEU A 96 3.51 9.18 1.92
N GLU A 97 3.29 10.38 2.47
CA GLU A 97 4.08 10.89 3.60
C GLU A 97 4.01 9.95 4.82
N LYS A 98 2.85 9.36 5.11
CA LYS A 98 2.72 8.38 6.21
C LYS A 98 3.47 7.09 5.91
N ILE A 99 3.55 6.67 4.65
CA ILE A 99 4.31 5.49 4.23
C ILE A 99 5.80 5.76 4.37
N GLU A 100 6.29 6.89 3.86
CA GLU A 100 7.70 7.33 3.99
C GLU A 100 8.13 7.35 5.47
N ASN A 101 7.37 8.00 6.34
CA ASN A 101 7.64 8.02 7.78
C ASN A 101 7.67 6.62 8.44
N ARG A 102 6.91 5.65 7.90
CA ARG A 102 6.96 4.27 8.39
C ARG A 102 8.19 3.55 7.87
N LEU A 103 8.62 3.82 6.65
CA LEU A 103 9.84 3.26 6.06
C LEU A 103 11.07 3.73 6.82
N ASP A 104 11.19 5.03 7.14
CA ASP A 104 12.29 5.56 7.95
C ASP A 104 12.41 4.86 9.31
N LYS A 105 11.26 4.57 9.94
CA LYS A 105 11.22 3.82 11.22
C LYS A 105 11.61 2.36 11.06
N ILE A 106 11.35 1.75 9.90
CA ILE A 106 11.75 0.38 9.60
C ILE A 106 13.26 0.35 9.38
N GLU A 107 13.83 1.27 8.60
CA GLU A 107 15.27 1.41 8.38
C GLU A 107 16.01 1.56 9.71
N ALA A 108 15.60 2.50 10.57
CA ALA A 108 16.22 2.68 11.89
C ALA A 108 16.11 1.45 12.82
N ARG A 109 15.10 0.58 12.61
CA ARG A 109 14.99 -0.69 13.33
C ARG A 109 15.91 -1.76 12.74
N LEU A 110 16.10 -1.78 11.44
CA LEU A 110 17.03 -2.69 10.76
C LEU A 110 18.46 -2.39 11.17
N ASP A 111 18.89 -1.13 11.22
CA ASP A 111 20.22 -0.73 11.72
C ASP A 111 20.48 -1.28 13.15
N LYS A 112 19.46 -1.22 14.02
CA LYS A 112 19.55 -1.78 15.38
C LYS A 112 19.61 -3.30 15.41
N VAL A 113 18.99 -3.97 14.44
CA VAL A 113 19.07 -5.43 14.30
C VAL A 113 20.46 -5.82 13.82
N GLU A 114 21.00 -5.15 12.81
CA GLU A 114 22.37 -5.37 12.31
C GLU A 114 23.39 -5.22 13.44
N ALA A 115 23.36 -4.10 14.18
CA ALA A 115 24.28 -3.88 15.31
C ALA A 115 24.13 -4.92 16.44
N ARG A 116 22.95 -5.56 16.58
CA ARG A 116 22.76 -6.67 17.53
C ARG A 116 23.31 -7.98 16.99
N LEU A 117 23.22 -8.22 15.69
CA LEU A 117 23.78 -9.39 15.03
C LEU A 117 25.31 -9.36 15.11
N ASP A 118 25.95 -8.21 14.85
CA ASP A 118 27.41 -8.04 15.02
C ASP A 118 27.87 -8.43 16.43
N LYS A 119 27.10 -8.02 17.46
CA LYS A 119 27.40 -8.39 18.86
C LYS A 119 27.20 -9.87 19.15
N VAL A 120 26.24 -10.52 18.48
CA VAL A 120 26.02 -11.96 18.60
C VAL A 120 27.15 -12.72 17.94
N GLU A 121 27.57 -12.32 16.73
CA GLU A 121 28.72 -12.91 16.02
C GLU A 121 29.99 -12.83 16.86
N ALA A 122 30.33 -11.64 17.38
CA ALA A 122 31.51 -11.46 18.23
C ALA A 122 31.48 -12.34 19.51
N ARG A 123 30.29 -12.57 20.08
CA ARG A 123 30.13 -13.47 21.23
C ARG A 123 30.29 -14.93 20.84
N LEU A 124 29.78 -15.32 19.67
CA LEU A 124 29.95 -16.67 19.15
C LEU A 124 31.42 -16.97 18.87
N ASP A 125 32.15 -16.05 18.23
CA ASP A 125 33.60 -16.17 18.01
C ASP A 125 34.37 -16.41 19.31
N LYS A 126 34.00 -15.70 20.38
CA LYS A 126 34.61 -15.90 21.71
C LYS A 126 34.30 -17.29 22.25
N VAL A 127 33.04 -17.71 22.22
CA VAL A 127 32.61 -19.03 22.70
C VAL A 127 33.30 -20.15 21.91
N GLU A 128 33.46 -20.01 20.60
CA GLU A 128 34.17 -20.98 19.76
C GLU A 128 35.65 -21.13 20.14
N LYS A 129 36.32 -20.00 20.45
CA LYS A 129 37.70 -20.00 20.96
C LYS A 129 37.80 -20.69 22.32
N ASP A 130 36.95 -20.30 23.27
CA ASP A 130 36.91 -20.89 24.61
C ASP A 130 36.66 -22.42 24.52
N ILE A 131 35.73 -22.86 23.68
CA ILE A 131 35.46 -24.30 23.43
C ILE A 131 36.69 -24.99 22.83
N THR A 132 37.40 -24.35 21.92
CA THR A 132 38.61 -24.91 21.30
C THR A 132 39.73 -25.08 22.32
N GLU A 133 39.91 -24.12 23.22
CA GLU A 133 40.88 -24.19 24.32
C GLU A 133 40.51 -25.32 25.30
N ILE A 134 39.25 -25.36 25.74
CA ILE A 134 38.76 -26.43 26.63
C ILE A 134 38.95 -27.82 25.99
N LYS A 135 38.72 -27.97 24.68
CA LYS A 135 38.96 -29.23 23.98
C LYS A 135 40.43 -29.65 24.04
N LYS A 136 41.37 -28.72 23.94
CA LYS A 136 42.81 -28.99 24.07
C LYS A 136 43.17 -29.41 25.49
N ASP A 137 42.68 -28.68 26.49
CA ASP A 137 42.93 -28.98 27.90
C ASP A 137 42.40 -30.37 28.27
N VAL A 138 41.19 -30.70 27.83
CA VAL A 138 40.60 -32.03 28.03
C VAL A 138 41.43 -33.12 27.35
N ALA A 139 41.96 -32.88 26.15
CA ALA A 139 42.83 -33.83 25.47
C ALA A 139 44.16 -34.04 26.24
N MET A 140 44.74 -32.96 26.77
CA MET A 140 45.95 -33.00 27.58
C MET A 140 45.73 -33.79 28.88
N LEU A 141 44.67 -33.49 29.63
CA LEU A 141 44.32 -34.22 30.86
C LEU A 141 44.11 -35.71 30.61
N LYS A 142 43.43 -36.07 29.52
CA LYS A 142 43.27 -37.48 29.10
C LYS A 142 44.62 -38.14 28.85
N SER A 143 45.56 -37.45 28.22
CA SER A 143 46.90 -38.01 27.93
C SER A 143 47.71 -38.28 29.20
N PHE A 144 47.59 -37.44 30.23
CA PHE A 144 48.23 -37.68 31.52
C PHE A 144 47.63 -38.89 32.23
N HIS A 145 46.30 -38.95 32.33
CA HIS A 145 45.64 -40.11 32.93
C HIS A 145 45.98 -41.43 32.25
N ILE A 146 46.10 -41.47 30.91
CA ILE A 146 46.54 -42.67 30.20
C ILE A 146 47.95 -43.07 30.64
N LYS A 147 48.89 -42.13 30.69
CA LYS A 147 50.27 -42.39 31.13
C LYS A 147 50.33 -42.88 32.58
N ASP A 148 49.58 -42.26 33.48
CA ASP A 148 49.54 -42.65 34.89
C ASP A 148 49.02 -44.09 35.06
N ILE A 149 48.00 -44.48 34.29
CA ILE A 149 47.45 -45.85 34.28
C ILE A 149 48.48 -46.84 33.70
N GLU A 150 49.13 -46.50 32.59
CA GLU A 150 50.17 -47.34 31.98
C GLU A 150 51.33 -47.59 32.94
N GLU A 151 51.79 -46.55 33.62
CA GLU A 151 52.89 -46.63 34.59
C GLU A 151 52.51 -47.44 35.83
N TYR A 152 51.31 -47.25 36.37
CA TYR A 152 50.77 -48.06 37.47
C TYR A 152 50.71 -49.55 37.09
N ASN A 153 50.15 -49.87 35.92
CA ASN A 153 50.03 -51.26 35.46
C ASN A 153 51.39 -51.91 35.25
N LYS A 154 52.37 -51.17 34.70
CA LYS A 154 53.75 -51.64 34.51
C LYS A 154 54.41 -51.96 35.86
N ASN A 155 54.21 -51.10 36.86
CA ASN A 155 54.76 -51.31 38.20
C ASN A 155 54.14 -52.53 38.89
N MET A 156 52.83 -52.78 38.71
CA MET A 156 52.18 -54.00 39.22
C MET A 156 52.64 -55.28 38.53
N ALA A 157 52.94 -55.24 37.22
CA ALA A 157 53.41 -56.41 36.49
C ALA A 157 54.86 -56.82 36.85
N ASN A 158 55.65 -55.89 37.41
CA ASN A 158 57.04 -56.11 37.81
C ASN A 158 57.21 -56.51 39.28
N ASN A 159 56.12 -56.60 40.04
CA ASN A 159 56.08 -56.88 41.48
C ASN A 159 55.45 -58.26 41.74
#